data_AF-A0A0U2XTD1-F1
#
_entry.id   AF-A0A0U2XTD1-F1
#
_cell.length_a   1.000
_cell.length_b   1.000
_cell.length_c   1.000
_cell.angle_alpha   90.00
_cell.angle_beta   90.00
_cell.angle_gamma   90.00
#
_symmetry.space_group_name_H-M   'P 1'
#
loop_
_entity.id
_entity.type
_entity.pdbx_description
1 polymer ?
#
loop_
_entity_poly.entity_id
_entity_poly.type
_entity_poly.pdbx_seq_one_letter_code
_entity_poly.pdbx_strand_id
1 'polypeptide(L)'
;MEWNLNKTSINRPYSYENLKTLLDTICKKENKFPQVDFFMWCDNLTMAWDEEDLDDQDQVAFGIARDIEAQWDLYWYEFYSREQLMKMDLTKLKLPPDWFKEWTAELVGK
;
A
#
# COMPACT_ATOMS: atom_id res chain seq x y z
N MET A 1 17.37 3.96 -12.42
CA MET A 1 17.91 2.85 -11.61
C MET A 1 17.03 1.62 -11.84
N GLU A 2 17.61 0.41 -11.93
CA GLU A 2 16.81 -0.82 -11.84
C GLU A 2 16.55 -1.11 -10.36
N TRP A 3 15.45 -0.57 -9.83
CA TRP A 3 15.00 -0.87 -8.48
C TRP A 3 14.57 -2.33 -8.41
N ASN A 4 15.00 -3.06 -7.37
CA ASN A 4 14.54 -4.43 -7.11
C ASN A 4 13.13 -4.37 -6.51
N LEU A 5 12.15 -4.07 -7.36
CA LEU A 5 10.75 -3.92 -6.96
C LEU A 5 10.18 -5.24 -6.44
N ASN A 6 9.29 -5.13 -5.46
CA ASN A 6 8.53 -6.25 -4.94
C ASN A 6 7.65 -6.87 -6.03
N LYS A 7 7.45 -8.18 -5.93
CA LYS A 7 6.50 -8.90 -6.78
C LYS A 7 5.08 -8.69 -6.27
N THR A 8 4.23 -8.10 -7.09
CA THR A 8 2.80 -7.91 -6.82
C THR A 8 1.98 -8.34 -8.04
N SER A 9 0.76 -8.84 -7.85
CA SER A 9 -0.17 -9.10 -8.97
C SER A 9 -0.81 -7.83 -9.53
N ILE A 10 -0.62 -6.67 -8.88
CA ILE A 10 -1.18 -5.39 -9.32
C ILE A 10 -0.32 -4.82 -10.46
N ASN A 11 -0.80 -4.98 -11.69
CA ASN A 11 -0.19 -4.40 -12.88
C ASN A 11 -0.83 -3.04 -13.22
N ARG A 12 -0.54 -2.03 -12.40
CA ARG A 12 -0.97 -0.63 -12.61
C ARG A 12 0.22 0.33 -12.46
N PRO A 13 0.32 1.36 -13.32
CA PRO A 13 1.33 2.42 -13.16
C PRO A 13 1.19 3.16 -11.83
N TYR A 14 2.30 3.56 -11.23
CA TYR A 14 2.33 4.38 -10.03
C TYR A 14 1.78 5.79 -10.35
N SER A 15 0.73 6.19 -9.65
CA SER A 15 0.05 7.49 -9.78
C SER A 15 -0.95 7.65 -8.65
N TYR A 16 -1.25 8.91 -8.29
CA TYR A 16 -2.34 9.27 -7.39
C TYR A 16 -3.66 8.55 -7.74
N GLU A 17 -4.09 8.59 -9.01
CA GLU A 17 -5.38 8.03 -9.44
C GLU A 17 -5.44 6.49 -9.31
N ASN A 18 -4.33 5.80 -9.56
CA ASN A 18 -4.28 4.35 -9.36
C ASN A 18 -4.27 3.99 -7.87
N LEU A 19 -3.55 4.73 -7.01
CA LEU A 19 -3.62 4.52 -5.56
C LEU A 19 -5.06 4.69 -5.04
N LYS A 20 -5.71 5.79 -5.44
CA LYS A 20 -7.11 6.08 -5.12
C LYS A 20 -8.05 4.97 -5.56
N THR A 21 -7.91 4.51 -6.79
CA THR A 21 -8.71 3.40 -7.33
C THR A 21 -8.49 2.12 -6.54
N LEU A 22 -7.24 1.80 -6.21
CA LEU A 22 -6.92 0.59 -5.45
C LEU A 22 -7.51 0.63 -4.04
N LEU A 23 -7.34 1.74 -3.31
CA LEU A 23 -7.96 1.96 -2.00
C LEU A 23 -9.48 1.82 -2.05
N ASP A 24 -10.13 2.46 -3.01
CA ASP A 24 -11.58 2.40 -3.18
C ASP A 24 -12.07 0.96 -3.42
N THR A 25 -11.36 0.17 -4.24
CA THR A 25 -11.71 -1.25 -4.43
C THR A 25 -11.58 -2.08 -3.15
N ILE A 26 -10.62 -1.77 -2.27
CA ILE A 26 -10.49 -2.45 -0.97
C ILE A 26 -11.63 -2.04 -0.04
N CYS A 27 -11.93 -0.74 0.05
CA CYS A 27 -13.04 -0.20 0.83
C CYS A 27 -14.38 -0.84 0.44
N LYS A 28 -14.61 -1.03 -0.87
CA LYS A 28 -15.81 -1.68 -1.42
C LYS A 28 -15.77 -3.21 -1.37
N LYS A 29 -14.64 -3.81 -0.97
CA LYS A 29 -14.39 -5.27 -0.97
C LYS A 29 -14.50 -5.90 -2.37
N GLU A 30 -14.13 -5.13 -3.40
CA GLU A 30 -14.15 -5.53 -4.80
C GLU A 30 -12.77 -5.93 -5.33
N ASN A 31 -11.70 -5.68 -4.55
CA ASN A 31 -10.33 -6.01 -4.89
C ASN A 31 -10.16 -7.49 -5.28
N LYS A 32 -9.45 -7.73 -6.39
CA LYS A 32 -9.12 -9.08 -6.91
C LYS A 32 -7.69 -9.51 -6.59
N PHE A 33 -6.99 -8.71 -5.81
CA PHE A 33 -5.64 -8.94 -5.29
C PHE A 33 -5.70 -9.06 -3.77
N PRO A 34 -4.79 -9.82 -3.13
CA PRO A 34 -4.67 -9.84 -1.67
C PRO A 34 -4.10 -8.51 -1.15
N GLN A 35 -4.33 -8.17 0.12
CA GLN A 35 -3.85 -6.89 0.66
C GLN A 35 -2.31 -6.79 0.73
N VAL A 36 -1.61 -7.92 0.86
CA VAL A 36 -0.13 -7.95 0.78
C VAL A 36 0.38 -7.43 -0.58
N ASP A 37 -0.34 -7.74 -1.67
CA ASP A 37 0.02 -7.26 -3.01
C ASP A 37 -0.20 -5.74 -3.13
N PHE A 38 -1.20 -5.21 -2.44
CA PHE A 38 -1.45 -3.77 -2.37
C PHE A 38 -0.36 -3.05 -1.59
N PHE A 39 0.01 -3.54 -0.41
CA PHE A 39 1.15 -3.05 0.35
C PHE A 39 2.45 -3.06 -0.48
N MET A 40 2.75 -4.18 -1.15
CA MET A 40 3.94 -4.28 -2.02
C MET A 40 3.90 -3.30 -3.19
N TRP A 41 2.71 -3.00 -3.71
CA TRP A 41 2.54 -1.98 -4.75
C TRP A 41 2.79 -0.57 -4.20
N CYS A 42 2.36 -0.28 -2.96
CA CYS A 42 2.66 0.98 -2.27
C CYS A 42 4.17 1.16 -2.02
N ASP A 43 4.86 0.14 -1.51
CA ASP A 43 6.32 0.17 -1.30
C ASP A 43 7.07 0.38 -2.65
N ASN A 44 6.61 -0.26 -3.71
CA ASN A 44 7.18 -0.02 -5.04
C ASN A 44 6.94 1.41 -5.54
N LEU A 45 5.78 2.00 -5.25
CA LEU A 45 5.46 3.38 -5.61
C LEU A 45 6.37 4.35 -4.85
N THR A 46 6.56 4.16 -3.54
CA THR A 46 7.41 5.03 -2.72
C THR A 46 8.87 4.92 -3.15
N MET A 47 9.36 3.71 -3.45
CA MET A 47 10.69 3.53 -4.04
C MET A 47 10.85 4.21 -5.41
N ALA A 48 9.80 4.18 -6.24
CA ALA A 48 9.85 4.78 -7.58
C ALA A 48 9.83 6.32 -7.53
N TRP A 49 9.32 6.91 -6.46
CA TRP A 49 9.12 8.35 -6.31
C TRP A 49 10.08 9.02 -5.32
N ASP A 50 10.94 8.26 -4.63
CA ASP A 50 11.79 8.74 -3.52
C ASP A 50 12.71 9.92 -3.91
N GLU A 51 13.08 10.04 -5.18
CA GLU A 51 13.97 11.09 -5.71
C GLU A 51 13.28 12.00 -6.76
N GLU A 52 11.97 11.87 -6.94
CA GLU A 52 11.22 12.62 -7.96
C GLU A 52 10.66 13.94 -7.39
N ASP A 53 10.61 14.98 -8.23
CA ASP A 53 9.90 16.23 -7.92
C ASP A 53 8.39 16.02 -8.14
N LEU A 54 7.68 15.66 -7.07
CA LEU A 54 6.24 15.37 -7.10
C LEU A 54 5.41 16.66 -7.09
N ASP A 55 4.25 16.62 -7.74
CA ASP A 55 3.22 17.65 -7.55
C ASP A 55 2.47 17.44 -6.22
N ASP A 56 1.61 18.41 -5.86
CA ASP A 56 0.88 18.37 -4.58
C ASP A 56 0.03 17.09 -4.42
N GLN A 57 -0.54 16.54 -5.50
CA GLN A 57 -1.38 15.33 -5.42
C GLN A 57 -0.53 14.09 -5.23
N ASP A 58 0.53 13.94 -6.03
CA ASP A 58 1.44 12.81 -5.93
C ASP A 58 2.23 12.84 -4.61
N GLN A 59 2.51 14.02 -4.05
CA GLN A 59 3.11 14.15 -2.72
C GLN A 59 2.20 13.60 -1.61
N VAL A 60 0.89 13.85 -1.69
CA VAL A 60 -0.08 13.26 -0.75
C VAL A 60 -0.19 11.74 -0.95
N ALA A 61 -0.25 11.28 -2.21
CA ALA A 61 -0.26 9.85 -2.51
C ALA A 61 1.00 9.14 -2.00
N PHE A 62 2.17 9.77 -2.14
CA PHE A 62 3.43 9.28 -1.60
C PHE A 62 3.38 9.12 -0.09
N GLY A 63 2.92 10.16 0.63
CA GLY A 63 2.79 10.12 2.08
C GLY A 63 1.86 9.01 2.57
N ILE A 64 0.72 8.82 1.90
CA ILE A 64 -0.23 7.75 2.24
C ILE A 64 0.34 6.37 1.91
N ALA A 65 1.03 6.21 0.79
CA ALA A 65 1.71 4.94 0.46
C ALA A 65 2.80 4.60 1.48
N ARG A 66 3.57 5.61 1.95
CA ARG A 66 4.56 5.49 3.03
C ARG A 66 3.94 5.11 4.38
N ASP A 67 2.76 5.63 4.71
CA ASP A 67 2.07 5.22 5.94
C ASP A 67 1.52 3.79 5.82
N ILE A 68 0.93 3.42 4.67
CA ILE A 68 0.47 2.05 4.40
C ILE A 68 1.61 1.04 4.57
N GLU A 69 2.81 1.34 4.05
CA GLU A 69 3.96 0.44 4.21
C GLU A 69 4.37 0.26 5.67
N ALA A 70 4.47 1.36 6.40
CA ALA A 70 4.85 1.33 7.81
C ALA A 70 3.82 0.58 8.64
N GLN A 71 2.53 0.86 8.43
CA GLN A 71 1.45 0.23 9.18
C GLN A 71 1.31 -1.26 8.90
N TRP A 72 1.59 -1.74 7.67
CA TRP A 72 1.58 -3.17 7.38
C TRP A 72 2.58 -3.92 8.25
N ASP A 73 3.83 -3.45 8.30
CA ASP A 73 4.85 -4.08 9.12
C ASP A 73 4.54 -3.93 10.61
N LEU A 74 4.32 -2.70 11.08
CA LEU A 74 4.08 -2.42 12.50
C LEU A 74 2.92 -3.25 13.06
N TYR A 75 1.78 -3.28 12.36
CA TYR A 75 0.60 -4.00 12.82
C TYR A 75 0.86 -5.49 12.98
N TRP A 76 1.53 -6.14 12.03
CA TRP A 76 1.74 -7.59 12.10
C TRP A 76 2.85 -7.99 13.06
N TYR A 77 3.85 -7.14 13.29
CA TYR A 77 4.89 -7.36 14.30
C TYR A 77 4.35 -7.33 15.73
N GLU A 78 3.20 -6.70 15.99
CA GLU A 78 2.52 -6.79 17.29
C GLU A 78 1.99 -8.20 17.60
N PHE A 79 1.67 -9.00 16.57
CA PHE A 79 1.04 -10.32 16.74
C PHE A 79 1.97 -11.49 16.42
N TYR A 80 2.97 -11.27 15.57
CA TYR A 80 3.81 -12.33 15.04
C TYR A 80 5.28 -11.95 15.07
N SER A 81 6.14 -12.93 15.36
CA SER A 81 7.58 -12.76 15.18
C SER A 81 7.93 -12.71 13.68
N ARG A 82 9.09 -12.12 13.37
CA ARG A 82 9.66 -12.13 12.01
C ARG A 82 9.69 -13.54 11.39
N GLU A 83 10.12 -14.52 12.17
CA GLU A 83 10.24 -15.91 11.70
C GLU A 83 8.89 -16.54 11.37
N GLN A 84 7.83 -16.15 12.08
CA GLN A 84 6.46 -16.58 11.79
C GLN A 84 5.96 -15.90 10.51
N LEU A 85 6.17 -14.58 10.37
CA LEU A 85 5.80 -13.81 9.19
C LEU A 85 6.46 -14.37 7.91
N MET A 86 7.73 -14.78 8.00
CA MET A 86 8.44 -15.38 6.86
C MET A 86 7.92 -16.76 6.42
N LYS A 87 7.19 -17.47 7.29
CA LYS A 87 6.70 -18.84 7.01
C LYS A 87 5.22 -18.90 6.69
N MET A 88 4.48 -17.83 6.98
CA MET A 88 3.03 -17.80 6.81
C MET A 88 2.62 -17.36 5.41
N ASP A 89 1.38 -17.69 5.08
CA ASP A 89 0.72 -17.24 3.86
C ASP A 89 0.16 -15.82 4.05
N LEU A 90 0.97 -14.82 3.69
CA LEU A 90 0.65 -13.39 3.85
C LEU A 90 -0.60 -12.97 3.06
N THR A 91 -1.04 -13.74 2.06
CA THR A 91 -2.23 -13.43 1.26
C THR A 91 -3.53 -13.48 2.08
N LYS A 92 -3.48 -14.12 3.26
CA LYS A 92 -4.60 -14.23 4.20
C LYS A 92 -4.67 -13.08 5.20
N LEU A 93 -3.60 -12.32 5.34
CA LEU A 93 -3.53 -11.20 6.26
C LEU A 93 -4.36 -10.02 5.74
N LYS A 94 -5.08 -9.37 6.65
CA LYS A 94 -5.91 -8.20 6.37
C LYS A 94 -5.76 -7.16 7.46
N LEU A 95 -5.41 -5.93 7.08
CA LEU A 95 -5.38 -4.79 7.97
C LEU A 95 -6.81 -4.36 8.38
N PRO A 96 -6.95 -3.59 9.47
CA PRO A 96 -8.22 -3.02 9.88
C PRO A 96 -8.93 -2.26 8.72
N PRO A 97 -10.19 -2.59 8.39
CA PRO A 97 -10.92 -1.97 7.29
C PRO A 97 -11.08 -0.45 7.40
N ASP A 98 -11.08 0.10 8.62
CA ASP A 98 -11.28 1.52 8.83
C ASP A 98 -10.06 2.36 8.45
N TRP A 99 -8.84 1.80 8.51
CA TRP A 99 -7.62 2.47 8.05
C TRP A 99 -7.69 2.79 6.56
N PHE A 100 -8.20 1.87 5.74
CA PHE A 100 -8.40 2.12 4.31
C PHE A 100 -9.34 3.29 4.04
N LYS A 101 -10.37 3.47 4.89
CA LYS A 101 -11.30 4.60 4.76
C LYS A 101 -10.62 5.91 5.18
N GLU A 102 -9.79 5.87 6.21
CA GLU A 102 -9.02 7.03 6.68
C GLU A 102 -8.02 7.48 5.61
N TRP A 103 -7.22 6.58 5.07
CA TRP A 103 -6.33 6.86 3.94
C TRP A 103 -7.09 7.37 2.72
N THR A 104 -8.24 6.78 2.39
CA THR A 104 -9.08 7.28 1.28
C THR A 104 -9.55 8.71 1.54
N ALA A 105 -9.98 9.02 2.77
CA ALA A 105 -10.46 10.35 3.14
C ALA A 105 -9.33 11.40 3.14
N GLU A 106 -8.12 11.02 3.53
CA GLU A 106 -6.94 11.88 3.45
C GLU A 106 -6.55 12.14 2.00
N LEU A 107 -6.53 11.09 1.16
CA LEU A 107 -6.13 11.19 -0.25
C LEU A 107 -7.03 12.12 -1.06
N VAL A 108 -8.33 12.16 -0.76
CA VAL A 108 -9.29 12.99 -1.51
C VAL A 108 -9.40 14.43 -0.99
N GLY A 109 -8.72 14.76 0.12
CA GLY A 109 -8.91 16.02 0.84
C GLY A 109 -10.30 16.08 1.47
N LYS A 110 -10.38 16.00 2.79
CA LYS A 110 -11.63 16.22 3.53
C LYS A 110 -12.22 17.61 3.28
#